data_AF-A0A7V2WM38-F1
#
_entry.id   AF-A0A7V2WM38-F1
#
_cell.length_a   1.000
_cell.length_b   1.000
_cell.length_c   1.000
_cell.angle_alpha   90.00
_cell.angle_beta   90.00
_cell.angle_gamma   90.00
#
_symmetry.space_group_name_H-M   'P 1'
#
loop_
_entity.id
_entity.type
_entity.pdbx_description
1 polymer ?
#
loop_
_entity_poly.entity_id
_entity_poly.type
_entity_poly.pdbx_seq_one_letter_code
_entity_poly.pdbx_strand_id
1 'polypeptide(L)'
;MLKNIKTIMAALVYMAGAYLLGAQMALAGQRTQIAGTIGCIKTIVSGNPILSGIPTGKLPATLLVRRCGGLTLSINLRGGLLRSTPVQNRFIPRYIPRGKGLATPDARLTLDPGFIHEAWLTRPTERYDHGILGDTFEADAFAVILANKRRLEYFAGKDSVFEDRMVRLVDLDGDGKKEMVVIHTYLDRGAAIAVYAVRGDKIIRLAESQPIGQPHRWLNPVAAADFDGDGKIELAWVETPHIGGTLKVARLTGTGDK
;
A
#
# COMPACT_ATOMS: atom_id res chain seq x y z
N MET A 1 44.62 18.91 -19.62
CA MET A 1 43.56 18.83 -20.67
C MET A 1 42.19 19.03 -20.03
N LEU A 2 41.13 19.21 -20.84
CA LEU A 2 39.77 19.61 -20.43
C LEU A 2 39.10 18.55 -19.52
N LYS A 3 38.15 18.80 -18.59
CA LYS A 3 37.09 19.80 -18.30
C LYS A 3 35.75 19.67 -19.07
N ASN A 4 34.65 19.74 -18.29
CA ASN A 4 33.21 19.77 -18.67
C ASN A 4 32.65 18.42 -19.18
N ILE A 5 31.34 18.10 -19.17
CA ILE A 5 30.09 18.89 -19.31
C ILE A 5 29.00 18.51 -18.25
N LYS A 6 27.91 19.31 -18.18
CA LYS A 6 26.68 19.14 -17.38
C LYS A 6 25.88 17.88 -17.80
N THR A 7 24.77 17.44 -17.18
CA THR A 7 23.42 18.03 -17.00
C THR A 7 22.65 17.07 -16.01
N ILE A 8 21.45 17.25 -15.44
CA ILE A 8 20.19 17.96 -15.76
C ILE A 8 19.54 18.51 -14.47
N MET A 9 18.60 19.45 -14.59
CA MET A 9 17.59 19.79 -13.56
C MET A 9 16.19 19.92 -14.19
N ALA A 10 15.16 19.38 -13.51
CA ALA A 10 13.72 19.66 -13.62
C ALA A 10 12.99 18.72 -12.63
N ALA A 11 11.83 18.98 -12.02
CA ALA A 11 11.02 20.18 -11.71
C ALA A 11 10.32 19.87 -10.34
N LEU A 12 9.98 20.79 -9.42
CA LEU A 12 8.91 21.81 -9.43
C LEU A 12 7.51 21.28 -9.83
N VAL A 13 6.39 21.62 -9.17
CA VAL A 13 6.09 22.21 -7.83
C VAL A 13 4.56 22.14 -7.60
N TYR A 14 4.04 22.33 -6.36
CA TYR A 14 2.77 23.04 -5.97
C TYR A 14 2.34 22.63 -4.53
N MET A 15 1.46 23.35 -3.81
CA MET A 15 1.51 24.77 -3.37
C MET A 15 0.48 25.00 -2.24
N ALA A 16 0.81 25.73 -1.17
CA ALA A 16 -0.18 26.29 -0.24
C ALA A 16 0.41 27.41 0.65
N GLY A 17 -0.14 28.62 0.53
CA GLY A 17 -0.16 29.63 1.59
C GLY A 17 -1.61 29.82 2.07
N ALA A 18 -1.93 30.74 2.98
CA ALA A 18 -1.09 31.67 3.74
C ALA A 18 -1.89 32.22 4.94
N TYR A 19 -1.19 32.76 5.95
CA TYR A 19 -1.68 33.90 6.76
C TYR A 19 -0.48 34.76 7.18
N LEU A 20 -0.66 36.09 7.19
CA LEU A 20 0.32 37.10 7.58
C LEU A 20 0.12 37.48 9.08
N LEU A 21 0.96 38.25 9.79
CA LEU A 21 2.04 39.18 9.43
C LEU A 21 3.30 38.98 10.30
N GLY A 22 4.44 39.54 9.88
CA GLY A 22 5.65 39.71 10.70
C GLY A 22 6.92 39.41 9.92
N ALA A 23 7.62 40.43 9.40
CA ALA A 23 8.66 40.23 8.40
C ALA A 23 10.09 40.19 8.96
N GLN A 24 10.82 39.12 8.62
CA GLN A 24 12.24 39.18 8.29
C GLN A 24 12.57 38.10 7.26
N MET A 25 13.06 38.49 6.08
CA MET A 25 13.54 37.55 5.07
C MET A 25 15.00 37.17 5.33
N ALA A 26 15.24 35.89 5.61
CA ALA A 26 16.54 35.26 5.47
C ALA A 26 16.39 34.01 4.59
N LEU A 27 17.31 33.83 3.64
CA LEU A 27 17.25 32.79 2.61
C LEU A 27 17.80 31.44 3.08
N ALA A 28 17.57 30.44 2.22
CA ALA A 28 18.02 29.04 2.29
C ALA A 28 17.15 28.10 3.15
N GLY A 29 16.46 27.19 2.47
CA GLY A 29 15.90 26.00 3.10
C GLY A 29 17.03 25.13 3.64
N GLN A 30 17.18 25.09 4.96
CA GLN A 30 18.21 24.31 5.64
C GLN A 30 17.90 22.82 5.46
N ARG A 31 18.46 22.21 4.41
CA ARG A 31 18.46 20.75 4.24
C ARG A 31 19.06 20.14 5.50
N THR A 32 18.25 19.45 6.29
CA THR A 32 18.70 18.74 7.49
C THR A 32 19.56 17.55 7.06
N GLN A 33 20.84 17.79 6.78
CA GLN A 33 21.84 16.73 6.70
C GLN A 33 21.79 15.99 8.03
N ILE A 34 21.41 14.71 7.99
CA ILE A 34 21.45 13.83 9.16
C ILE A 34 22.93 13.59 9.45
N ALA A 35 23.49 14.43 10.32
CA ALA A 35 24.92 14.54 10.53
C ALA A 35 25.46 13.29 11.22
N GLY A 36 26.12 12.45 10.44
CA GLY A 36 26.81 11.24 10.89
C GLY A 36 27.32 10.45 9.69
N THR A 37 28.49 9.83 9.82
CA THR A 37 29.00 8.91 8.81
C THR A 37 28.08 7.69 8.73
N ILE A 38 27.32 7.58 7.65
CA ILE A 38 26.46 6.42 7.37
C ILE A 38 27.37 5.23 7.03
N GLY A 39 27.86 4.55 8.07
CA GLY A 39 28.73 3.40 7.94
C GLY A 39 28.09 2.29 7.09
N CYS A 40 28.88 1.74 6.16
CA CYS A 40 28.53 0.78 5.10
C CYS A 40 27.20 0.04 5.32
N ILE A 41 26.21 0.35 4.47
CA ILE A 41 24.92 -0.34 4.40
C ILE A 41 25.02 -1.44 3.33
N LYS A 42 24.64 -2.67 3.70
CA LYS A 42 24.55 -3.81 2.77
C LYS A 42 23.16 -3.92 2.13
N THR A 43 22.11 -3.66 2.89
CA THR A 43 20.72 -3.59 2.38
C THR A 43 19.89 -2.61 3.20
N ILE A 44 19.02 -1.84 2.55
CA ILE A 44 17.81 -1.28 3.17
C ILE A 44 16.65 -2.12 2.65
N VAL A 45 15.88 -2.72 3.55
CA VAL A 45 14.62 -3.40 3.20
C VAL A 45 13.51 -2.88 4.10
N SER A 46 12.26 -2.92 3.63
CA SER A 46 11.14 -2.69 4.52
C SER A 46 11.03 -3.85 5.52
N GLY A 47 10.75 -3.55 6.79
CA GLY A 47 10.77 -4.52 7.89
C GLY A 47 9.67 -5.56 7.87
N ASN A 48 8.71 -5.37 6.98
CA ASN A 48 7.82 -6.42 6.51
C ASN A 48 8.17 -6.67 5.04
N PRO A 49 8.88 -7.78 4.70
CA PRO A 49 9.52 -7.96 3.39
C PRO A 49 8.55 -8.19 2.24
N ILE A 50 7.25 -8.38 2.53
CA ILE A 50 6.18 -8.34 1.53
C ILE A 50 5.47 -6.99 1.69
N LEU A 51 6.19 -5.91 1.34
CA LEU A 51 5.69 -4.53 1.25
C LEU A 51 5.94 -3.92 -0.14
N SER A 52 5.86 -4.76 -1.17
CA SER A 52 5.43 -4.39 -2.53
C SER A 52 3.93 -4.08 -2.55
N GLY A 53 3.44 -3.36 -1.54
CA GLY A 53 2.03 -3.17 -1.21
C GLY A 53 1.74 -1.70 -0.93
N ILE A 54 0.75 -1.12 -1.63
CA ILE A 54 0.33 0.28 -1.48
C ILE A 54 0.21 0.67 0.01
N PRO A 55 1.06 1.58 0.53
CA PRO A 55 1.08 1.91 1.95
C PRO A 55 -0.06 2.87 2.29
N THR A 56 -1.14 2.32 2.84
CA THR A 56 -2.34 3.10 3.23
C THR A 56 -2.46 3.17 4.75
N GLY A 57 -2.71 4.37 5.27
CA GLY A 57 -2.57 4.69 6.70
C GLY A 57 -1.13 5.00 7.13
N LYS A 58 -0.94 5.38 8.40
CA LYS A 58 0.40 5.64 8.97
C LYS A 58 1.24 4.38 8.92
N LEU A 59 2.28 4.38 8.07
CA LEU A 59 3.24 3.29 7.97
C LEU A 59 3.69 2.83 9.38
N PRO A 60 3.61 1.52 9.71
CA PRO A 60 4.52 0.91 10.66
C PRO A 60 5.91 0.82 10.00
N ALA A 61 6.50 1.99 9.71
CA ALA A 61 7.73 2.18 8.95
C ALA A 61 8.96 1.73 9.74
N THR A 62 9.02 0.47 10.14
CA THR A 62 10.29 -0.19 10.43
C THR A 62 11.01 -0.35 9.10
N LEU A 63 11.98 0.50 8.80
CA LEU A 63 13.01 0.21 7.80
C LEU A 63 14.07 -0.67 8.48
N LEU A 64 14.38 -1.83 7.90
CA LEU A 64 15.49 -2.67 8.34
C LEU A 64 16.74 -2.29 7.53
N VAL A 65 17.65 -1.56 8.17
CA VAL A 65 18.95 -1.21 7.62
C VAL A 65 19.97 -2.22 8.12
N ARG A 66 20.45 -3.10 7.23
CA ARG A 66 21.54 -4.03 7.51
C ARG A 66 22.87 -3.39 7.15
N ARG A 67 23.76 -3.23 8.12
CA ARG A 67 25.14 -2.78 7.91
C ARG A 67 26.02 -3.92 7.39
N CYS A 68 27.12 -3.58 6.74
CA CYS A 68 28.04 -4.56 6.14
C CYS A 68 28.66 -5.49 7.19
N GLY A 69 28.91 -4.99 8.42
CA GLY A 69 29.28 -5.78 9.60
C GLY A 69 28.14 -6.58 10.24
N GLY A 70 27.15 -7.03 9.46
CA GLY A 70 26.07 -7.93 9.91
C GLY A 70 24.91 -7.29 10.68
N LEU A 71 25.18 -6.30 11.55
CA LEU A 71 24.19 -5.62 12.39
C LEU A 71 22.97 -5.12 11.59
N THR A 72 21.77 -5.44 12.06
CA THR A 72 20.52 -4.94 11.49
C THR A 72 19.82 -3.98 12.46
N LEU A 73 19.39 -2.82 11.94
CA LEU A 73 18.71 -1.77 12.69
C LEU A 73 17.26 -1.64 12.21
N SER A 74 16.32 -1.73 13.14
CA SER A 74 14.92 -1.32 12.97
C SER A 74 14.84 0.19 13.17
N ILE A 75 14.63 0.96 12.09
CA ILE A 75 14.44 2.41 12.13
C ILE A 75 12.95 2.70 11.99
N ASN A 76 12.33 3.36 12.97
CA ASN A 76 10.92 3.75 12.97
C ASN A 76 10.75 5.26 13.10
N LEU A 77 9.73 5.82 12.46
CA LEU A 77 9.38 7.24 12.58
C LEU A 77 8.14 7.39 13.49
N ARG A 78 8.29 8.03 14.66
CA ARG A 78 7.20 8.30 15.61
C ARG A 78 7.21 9.77 16.04
N GLY A 79 6.12 10.49 15.78
CA GLY A 79 5.99 11.91 16.14
C GLY A 79 7.06 12.80 15.50
N GLY A 80 7.38 12.56 14.22
CA GLY A 80 8.47 13.26 13.50
C GLY A 80 9.88 12.73 13.81
N LEU A 81 10.09 12.03 14.93
CA LEU A 81 11.41 11.53 15.33
C LEU A 81 11.72 10.15 14.76
N LEU A 82 12.90 10.02 14.16
CA LEU A 82 13.52 8.73 13.83
C LEU A 82 14.06 8.06 15.09
N ARG A 83 13.70 6.79 15.32
CA ARG A 83 14.22 5.93 16.39
C ARG A 83 14.79 4.66 15.79
N SER A 84 16.07 4.40 16.03
CA SER A 84 16.74 3.15 15.63
C SER A 84 16.85 2.17 16.80
N THR A 85 16.64 0.89 16.54
CA THR A 85 16.77 -0.19 17.53
C THR A 85 17.48 -1.39 16.90
N PRO A 86 18.57 -1.92 17.48
CA PRO A 86 19.18 -3.17 17.03
C PRO A 86 18.18 -4.33 17.07
N VAL A 87 18.14 -5.14 16.01
CA VAL A 87 17.33 -6.38 15.97
C VAL A 87 18.23 -7.57 15.64
N GLN A 88 18.15 -8.60 16.47
CA GLN A 88 19.04 -9.77 16.39
C GLN A 88 18.62 -10.78 15.31
N ASN A 89 17.32 -10.85 14.98
CA ASN A 89 16.81 -11.75 13.96
C ASN A 89 15.56 -11.19 13.26
N ARG A 90 15.11 -11.87 12.20
CA ARG A 90 14.09 -11.42 11.21
C ARG A 90 12.65 -11.36 11.75
N PHE A 91 12.42 -10.58 12.80
CA PHE A 91 11.07 -10.35 13.37
C PHE A 91 10.21 -9.50 12.41
N ILE A 92 9.45 -10.19 11.56
CA ILE A 92 8.35 -9.58 10.81
C ILE A 92 7.18 -9.45 11.79
N PRO A 93 6.72 -8.24 12.16
CA PRO A 93 5.55 -8.10 13.01
C PRO A 93 4.32 -8.60 12.25
N ARG A 94 3.86 -9.82 12.55
CA ARG A 94 2.54 -10.32 12.13
C ARG A 94 1.47 -9.38 12.72
N TYR A 95 0.98 -8.45 11.92
CA TYR A 95 -0.09 -7.52 12.30
C TYR A 95 -1.47 -8.21 12.19
N ILE A 96 -1.56 -9.41 12.79
CA ILE A 96 -2.76 -10.23 12.90
C ILE A 96 -3.88 -9.33 13.46
N PRO A 97 -5.05 -9.24 12.81
CA PRO A 97 -6.17 -8.44 13.29
C PRO A 97 -6.78 -9.02 14.59
N ARG A 98 -6.12 -8.80 15.73
CA ARG A 98 -6.56 -9.29 17.05
C ARG A 98 -7.99 -8.81 17.33
N GLY A 99 -8.87 -9.73 17.70
CA GLY A 99 -10.29 -9.45 17.91
C GLY A 99 -11.16 -9.41 16.65
N LYS A 100 -10.59 -9.55 15.44
CA LYS A 100 -11.37 -9.75 14.22
C LYS A 100 -11.59 -11.26 14.00
N GLY A 101 -12.71 -11.76 14.51
CA GLY A 101 -13.14 -13.13 14.23
C GLY A 101 -13.24 -13.37 12.71
N LEU A 102 -12.69 -14.50 12.26
CA LEU A 102 -12.59 -14.94 10.87
C LEU A 102 -11.67 -14.11 9.95
N ALA A 103 -10.74 -13.30 10.45
CA ALA A 103 -9.65 -12.78 9.60
C ALA A 103 -8.80 -13.93 9.01
N THR A 104 -8.24 -13.79 7.81
CA THR A 104 -7.31 -14.81 7.26
C THR A 104 -6.00 -14.86 8.08
N PRO A 105 -5.28 -16.01 8.12
CA PRO A 105 -4.15 -16.21 9.04
C PRO A 105 -2.99 -15.21 8.85
N ASP A 106 -2.89 -14.70 7.62
CA ASP A 106 -1.81 -13.88 7.11
C ASP A 106 -2.17 -12.37 7.04
N ALA A 107 -3.47 -12.05 7.24
CA ALA A 107 -4.10 -10.77 6.98
C ALA A 107 -3.44 -9.60 7.71
N ARG A 108 -3.58 -8.41 7.12
CA ARG A 108 -3.18 -7.14 7.72
C ARG A 108 -4.39 -6.26 7.94
N LEU A 109 -4.45 -5.67 9.13
CA LEU A 109 -5.42 -4.64 9.46
C LEU A 109 -4.94 -3.28 8.92
N THR A 110 -5.64 -2.75 7.93
CA THR A 110 -5.50 -1.35 7.51
C THR A 110 -6.22 -0.46 8.51
N LEU A 111 -5.62 0.68 8.86
CA LEU A 111 -6.15 1.66 9.81
C LEU A 111 -6.07 3.07 9.23
N ASP A 112 -7.18 3.81 9.23
CA ASP A 112 -7.26 5.17 8.71
C ASP A 112 -8.16 6.06 9.60
N PRO A 113 -7.87 7.38 9.77
CA PRO A 113 -8.73 8.26 10.54
C PRO A 113 -10.04 8.66 9.82
N GLY A 114 -10.17 8.40 8.51
CA GLY A 114 -11.30 8.81 7.68
C GLY A 114 -12.57 7.96 7.81
N PHE A 115 -13.41 8.00 6.77
CA PHE A 115 -14.75 7.40 6.75
C PHE A 115 -14.75 5.87 6.98
N ILE A 116 -13.74 5.18 6.45
CA ILE A 116 -13.44 3.79 6.78
C ILE A 116 -12.30 3.79 7.80
N HIS A 117 -12.58 3.34 9.03
CA HIS A 117 -11.58 3.32 10.10
C HIS A 117 -10.65 2.11 10.05
N GLU A 118 -11.22 0.95 9.70
CA GLU A 118 -10.52 -0.32 9.71
C GLU A 118 -10.91 -1.13 8.48
N ALA A 119 -9.96 -1.85 7.87
CA ALA A 119 -10.25 -2.76 6.77
C ALA A 119 -9.32 -4.00 6.81
N TRP A 120 -9.86 -5.20 6.59
CA TRP A 120 -9.08 -6.46 6.62
C TRP A 120 -9.75 -7.57 5.79
N LEU A 121 -8.96 -8.57 5.41
CA LEU A 121 -9.40 -9.78 4.72
C LEU A 121 -9.93 -10.83 5.70
N THR A 122 -11.00 -11.52 5.34
CA THR A 122 -11.82 -12.33 6.24
C THR A 122 -12.44 -13.52 5.51
N ARG A 123 -12.99 -14.48 6.27
CA ARG A 123 -13.53 -15.75 5.77
C ARG A 123 -12.44 -16.55 5.02
N PRO A 124 -11.40 -17.08 5.71
CA PRO A 124 -10.36 -17.88 5.07
C PRO A 124 -10.94 -19.08 4.32
N THR A 125 -10.42 -19.35 3.13
CA THR A 125 -10.91 -20.42 2.25
C THR A 125 -9.79 -21.06 1.45
N GLU A 126 -9.88 -22.37 1.23
CA GLU A 126 -8.93 -23.17 0.44
C GLU A 126 -9.43 -23.38 -1.01
N ARG A 127 -10.41 -22.57 -1.46
CA ARG A 127 -11.01 -22.69 -2.82
C ARG A 127 -10.05 -22.39 -3.98
N TYR A 128 -8.86 -21.86 -3.70
CA TYR A 128 -7.82 -21.52 -4.67
C TYR A 128 -6.46 -21.89 -4.07
N ASP A 129 -5.78 -22.85 -4.67
CA ASP A 129 -4.65 -23.58 -4.09
C ASP A 129 -3.27 -23.02 -4.47
N HIS A 130 -3.18 -21.70 -4.74
CA HIS A 130 -1.96 -21.07 -5.24
C HIS A 130 -0.93 -20.78 -4.14
N GLY A 131 -1.37 -20.25 -2.98
CA GLY A 131 -0.55 -20.09 -1.78
C GLY A 131 0.68 -19.18 -1.90
N ILE A 132 0.77 -18.40 -2.98
CA ILE A 132 1.95 -17.59 -3.35
C ILE A 132 2.29 -16.49 -2.34
N LEU A 133 1.34 -16.16 -1.46
CA LEU A 133 1.45 -15.14 -0.43
C LEU A 133 2.01 -15.67 0.91
N GLY A 134 2.08 -17.00 1.11
CA GLY A 134 2.86 -17.64 2.17
C GLY A 134 2.15 -18.72 3.01
N ASP A 135 0.83 -18.86 2.86
CA ASP A 135 0.05 -20.03 3.29
C ASP A 135 -1.09 -20.25 2.28
N THR A 136 -1.91 -21.29 2.46
CA THR A 136 -2.92 -21.75 1.47
C THR A 136 -4.33 -21.17 1.70
N PHE A 137 -4.48 -20.13 2.52
CA PHE A 137 -5.79 -19.54 2.83
C PHE A 137 -5.99 -18.18 2.17
N GLU A 138 -6.61 -18.17 1.00
CA GLU A 138 -7.12 -16.95 0.38
C GLU A 138 -8.40 -16.48 1.10
N ALA A 139 -8.88 -15.26 0.82
CA ALA A 139 -10.04 -14.70 1.50
C ALA A 139 -11.33 -14.80 0.67
N ASP A 140 -12.38 -15.42 1.21
CA ASP A 140 -13.72 -15.45 0.61
C ASP A 140 -14.43 -14.08 0.73
N ALA A 141 -13.99 -13.20 1.63
CA ALA A 141 -14.53 -11.86 1.81
C ALA A 141 -13.50 -10.83 2.31
N PHE A 142 -13.85 -9.54 2.21
CA PHE A 142 -13.21 -8.48 2.98
C PHE A 142 -14.23 -7.73 3.85
N ALA A 143 -13.79 -7.19 4.98
CA ALA A 143 -14.64 -6.46 5.91
C ALA A 143 -14.02 -5.12 6.33
N VAL A 144 -14.91 -4.18 6.67
CA VAL A 144 -14.54 -2.84 7.14
C VAL A 144 -15.32 -2.44 8.39
N ILE A 145 -14.73 -1.58 9.23
CA ILE A 145 -15.44 -0.79 10.24
C ILE A 145 -15.47 0.67 9.77
N LEU A 146 -16.66 1.26 9.70
CA LEU A 146 -16.85 2.67 9.34
C LEU A 146 -16.64 3.61 10.55
N ALA A 147 -16.58 4.92 10.30
CA ALA A 147 -16.49 5.96 11.32
C ALA A 147 -17.54 5.80 12.44
N ASN A 148 -18.79 5.51 12.06
CA ASN A 148 -19.94 5.24 12.93
C ASN A 148 -19.94 3.82 13.57
N LYS A 149 -18.80 3.13 13.55
CA LYS A 149 -18.55 1.78 14.10
C LYS A 149 -19.35 0.63 13.48
N ARG A 150 -20.12 0.87 12.42
CA ARG A 150 -20.82 -0.19 11.68
C ARG A 150 -19.80 -1.07 10.94
N ARG A 151 -20.00 -2.40 10.99
CA ARG A 151 -19.29 -3.36 10.14
C ARG A 151 -20.02 -3.53 8.82
N LEU A 152 -19.29 -3.46 7.71
CA LEU A 152 -19.71 -3.99 6.42
C LEU A 152 -18.78 -5.14 6.01
N GLU A 153 -19.26 -6.07 5.19
CA GLU A 153 -18.51 -7.22 4.67
C GLU A 153 -18.95 -7.48 3.22
N TYR A 154 -18.01 -7.77 2.34
CA TYR A 154 -18.23 -8.02 0.91
C TYR A 154 -17.56 -9.34 0.51
N PHE A 155 -18.32 -10.24 -0.10
CA PHE A 155 -17.87 -11.57 -0.51
C PHE A 155 -17.41 -11.57 -1.97
N ALA A 156 -16.35 -12.30 -2.30
CA ALA A 156 -15.76 -12.33 -3.64
C ALA A 156 -16.73 -12.89 -4.68
N GLY A 157 -17.23 -14.10 -4.42
CA GLY A 157 -18.02 -14.93 -5.33
C GLY A 157 -17.80 -16.41 -5.04
N LYS A 158 -18.56 -17.30 -5.70
CA LYS A 158 -18.27 -18.75 -5.66
C LYS A 158 -17.13 -19.13 -6.61
N ASP A 159 -16.98 -18.34 -7.65
CA ASP A 159 -16.04 -18.42 -8.78
C ASP A 159 -14.76 -17.57 -8.56
N SER A 160 -14.60 -16.95 -7.39
CA SER A 160 -13.46 -16.08 -7.07
C SER A 160 -13.09 -16.05 -5.59
N VAL A 161 -11.92 -15.50 -5.28
CA VAL A 161 -11.37 -15.19 -3.95
C VAL A 161 -10.70 -13.81 -3.97
N PHE A 162 -10.33 -13.27 -2.81
CA PHE A 162 -9.37 -12.17 -2.71
C PHE A 162 -7.97 -12.73 -2.40
N GLU A 163 -7.13 -12.78 -3.42
CA GLU A 163 -5.74 -13.27 -3.38
C GLU A 163 -4.80 -12.11 -2.99
N ASP A 164 -4.91 -11.66 -1.74
CA ASP A 164 -4.23 -10.48 -1.25
C ASP A 164 -3.93 -10.60 0.26
N ARG A 165 -3.25 -9.61 0.83
CA ARG A 165 -2.87 -9.56 2.25
C ARG A 165 -3.47 -8.38 3.01
N MET A 166 -4.06 -7.42 2.32
CA MET A 166 -4.46 -6.12 2.87
C MET A 166 -5.57 -5.47 2.05
N VAL A 167 -6.55 -4.86 2.70
CA VAL A 167 -7.55 -4.00 2.04
C VAL A 167 -7.00 -2.57 2.03
N ARG A 168 -6.45 -2.10 0.91
CA ARG A 168 -5.77 -0.79 0.85
C ARG A 168 -6.82 0.32 0.78
N LEU A 169 -6.64 1.40 1.55
CA LEU A 169 -7.55 2.55 1.54
C LEU A 169 -6.92 3.74 0.82
N VAL A 170 -7.40 4.03 -0.40
CA VAL A 170 -6.88 5.08 -1.30
C VAL A 170 -8.03 5.98 -1.73
N ASP A 171 -7.84 7.30 -1.69
CA ASP A 171 -8.76 8.29 -2.26
C ASP A 171 -8.48 8.33 -3.77
N LEU A 172 -9.37 7.76 -4.59
CA LEU A 172 -9.13 7.57 -6.03
C LEU A 172 -9.99 8.47 -6.92
N ASP A 173 -11.21 8.79 -6.49
CA ASP A 173 -12.08 9.74 -7.20
C ASP A 173 -11.91 11.21 -6.72
N GLY A 174 -11.21 11.43 -5.59
CA GLY A 174 -10.88 12.75 -5.06
C GLY A 174 -11.97 13.34 -4.15
N ASP A 175 -13.00 12.57 -3.77
CA ASP A 175 -14.11 13.08 -2.96
C ASP A 175 -13.81 13.21 -1.44
N GLY A 176 -12.62 12.79 -1.00
CA GLY A 176 -12.18 12.82 0.40
C GLY A 176 -12.55 11.56 1.20
N LYS A 177 -13.32 10.64 0.61
CA LYS A 177 -13.50 9.26 1.10
C LYS A 177 -12.52 8.35 0.38
N LYS A 178 -12.26 7.18 0.96
CA LYS A 178 -11.27 6.24 0.43
C LYS A 178 -11.92 4.98 -0.08
N GLU A 179 -11.62 4.67 -1.33
CA GLU A 179 -11.89 3.39 -1.97
C GLU A 179 -11.03 2.29 -1.32
N MET A 180 -11.56 1.07 -1.37
CA MET A 180 -10.89 -0.15 -0.96
C MET A 180 -10.30 -0.82 -2.20
N VAL A 181 -8.99 -1.03 -2.21
CA VAL A 181 -8.25 -1.66 -3.32
C VAL A 181 -7.68 -3.00 -2.86
N VAL A 182 -8.05 -4.05 -3.59
CA VAL A 182 -7.67 -5.45 -3.35
C VAL A 182 -7.42 -6.17 -4.68
N ILE A 183 -6.67 -7.26 -4.64
CA ILE A 183 -6.67 -8.25 -5.73
C ILE A 183 -7.88 -9.16 -5.59
N HIS A 184 -8.66 -9.25 -6.66
CA HIS A 184 -9.79 -10.15 -6.81
C HIS A 184 -9.45 -11.18 -7.89
N THR A 185 -9.38 -12.46 -7.51
CA THR A 185 -8.87 -13.54 -8.35
C THR A 185 -9.98 -14.52 -8.66
N TYR A 186 -10.26 -14.71 -9.94
CA TYR A 186 -11.20 -15.70 -10.43
C TYR A 186 -10.51 -17.07 -10.55
N LEU A 187 -11.21 -18.13 -10.12
CA LEU A 187 -10.69 -19.51 -10.11
C LEU A 187 -10.35 -20.04 -11.52
N ASP A 188 -10.94 -19.46 -12.56
CA ASP A 188 -10.80 -19.85 -13.97
C ASP A 188 -10.00 -18.83 -14.82
N ARG A 189 -9.96 -17.56 -14.41
CA ARG A 189 -9.42 -16.43 -15.19
C ARG A 189 -8.27 -15.67 -14.51
N GLY A 190 -7.93 -16.01 -13.27
CA GLY A 190 -6.81 -15.42 -12.53
C GLY A 190 -7.10 -14.04 -11.94
N ALA A 191 -6.03 -13.38 -11.48
CA ALA A 191 -6.09 -12.12 -10.76
C ALA A 191 -6.49 -10.90 -11.61
N ALA A 192 -7.30 -10.03 -11.00
CA ALA A 192 -7.60 -8.66 -11.41
C ALA A 192 -7.39 -7.71 -10.23
N ILE A 193 -7.07 -6.43 -10.49
CA ILE A 193 -7.10 -5.39 -9.45
C ILE A 193 -8.50 -4.80 -9.39
N ALA A 194 -9.11 -4.80 -8.21
CA ALA A 194 -10.50 -4.40 -8.00
C ALA A 194 -10.59 -3.22 -7.02
N VAL A 195 -11.46 -2.28 -7.35
CA VAL A 195 -11.73 -1.05 -6.62
C VAL A 195 -13.17 -1.07 -6.13
N TYR A 196 -13.35 -0.85 -4.83
CA TYR A 196 -14.66 -0.83 -4.18
C TYR A 196 -14.86 0.46 -3.40
N ALA A 197 -16.11 0.92 -3.28
CA ALA A 197 -16.46 2.04 -2.41
C ALA A 197 -17.62 1.69 -1.48
N VAL A 198 -17.76 2.45 -0.40
CA VAL A 198 -18.95 2.42 0.45
C VAL A 198 -19.91 3.50 -0.04
N ARG A 199 -21.06 3.12 -0.57
CA ARG A 199 -22.14 4.04 -0.96
C ARG A 199 -23.36 3.76 -0.09
N GLY A 200 -23.69 4.72 0.77
CA GLY A 200 -24.67 4.55 1.86
C GLY A 200 -24.28 3.40 2.79
N ASP A 201 -25.11 2.36 2.80
CA ASP A 201 -25.04 1.24 3.74
C ASP A 201 -24.40 -0.02 3.14
N LYS A 202 -23.81 0.06 1.94
CA LYS A 202 -23.29 -1.09 1.20
C LYS A 202 -21.89 -0.82 0.64
N ILE A 203 -21.11 -1.89 0.51
CA ILE A 203 -19.91 -1.92 -0.31
C ILE A 203 -20.36 -2.25 -1.75
N ILE A 204 -19.90 -1.47 -2.72
CA ILE A 204 -20.09 -1.71 -4.16
C ILE A 204 -18.72 -1.80 -4.87
N ARG A 205 -18.65 -2.52 -5.99
CA ARG A 205 -17.46 -2.55 -6.86
C ARG A 205 -17.56 -1.39 -7.85
N LEU A 206 -16.62 -0.44 -7.80
CA LEU A 206 -16.58 0.69 -8.73
C LEU A 206 -15.91 0.31 -10.05
N ALA A 207 -14.81 -0.45 -9.98
CA ALA A 207 -14.02 -0.84 -11.14
C ALA A 207 -13.26 -2.14 -10.89
N GLU A 208 -12.87 -2.81 -11.96
CA GLU A 208 -12.02 -3.99 -11.97
C GLU A 208 -11.20 -3.98 -13.26
N SER A 209 -9.93 -4.40 -13.21
CA SER A 209 -9.16 -4.65 -14.44
C SER A 209 -9.70 -5.88 -15.17
N GLN A 210 -9.31 -6.09 -16.43
CA GLN A 210 -9.44 -7.42 -17.00
C GLN A 210 -8.62 -8.43 -16.16
N PRO A 211 -9.14 -9.64 -15.88
CA PRO A 211 -8.35 -10.72 -15.30
C PRO A 211 -7.24 -11.18 -16.25
N ILE A 212 -6.10 -11.58 -15.72
CA ILE A 212 -4.88 -11.90 -16.50
C ILE A 212 -4.85 -13.26 -17.20
N GLY A 213 -6.03 -13.84 -17.42
CA GLY A 213 -6.32 -14.87 -18.43
C GLY A 213 -5.96 -16.32 -18.08
N GLN A 214 -5.45 -16.59 -16.87
CA GLN A 214 -5.15 -17.94 -16.39
C GLN A 214 -5.10 -17.95 -14.86
N PRO A 215 -5.58 -19.01 -14.18
CA PRO A 215 -5.36 -19.20 -12.74
C PRO A 215 -3.87 -19.39 -12.41
N HIS A 216 -3.55 -19.35 -11.12
CA HIS A 216 -2.18 -19.38 -10.57
C HIS A 216 -1.29 -18.25 -11.11
N ARG A 217 -1.91 -17.16 -11.54
CA ARG A 217 -1.27 -15.88 -11.88
C ARG A 217 -1.80 -14.80 -10.95
N TRP A 218 -0.88 -14.09 -10.30
CA TRP A 218 -1.19 -13.05 -9.31
C TRP A 218 -0.72 -11.66 -9.73
N LEU A 219 -1.33 -10.64 -9.12
CA LEU A 219 -0.96 -9.23 -9.23
C LEU A 219 -0.43 -8.72 -7.89
N ASN A 220 0.49 -7.75 -7.92
CA ASN A 220 1.15 -7.24 -6.73
C ASN A 220 1.04 -5.70 -6.66
N PRO A 221 0.04 -5.12 -5.97
CA PRO A 221 -0.23 -3.67 -5.96
C PRO A 221 0.85 -2.86 -5.22
N VAL A 222 1.83 -2.32 -5.95
CA VAL A 222 3.03 -1.70 -5.39
C VAL A 222 2.83 -0.30 -4.82
N ALA A 223 2.03 0.55 -5.48
CA ALA A 223 1.88 1.95 -5.08
C ALA A 223 0.56 2.57 -5.56
N ALA A 224 0.18 3.69 -4.95
CA ALA A 224 -0.79 4.63 -5.45
C ALA A 224 -0.29 6.05 -5.19
N ALA A 225 -0.29 6.88 -6.23
CA ALA A 225 0.06 8.29 -6.19
C ALA A 225 -0.37 8.95 -7.51
N ASP A 226 -0.29 10.28 -7.55
CA ASP A 226 -0.18 11.02 -8.80
C ASP A 226 1.19 10.69 -9.43
N PHE A 227 1.20 9.99 -10.57
CA PHE A 227 2.44 9.61 -11.27
C PHE A 227 2.71 10.44 -12.53
N ASP A 228 1.70 11.12 -13.11
CA ASP A 228 1.87 11.97 -14.30
C ASP A 228 1.88 13.49 -13.98
N GLY A 229 1.45 13.89 -12.78
CA GLY A 229 1.43 15.27 -12.30
C GLY A 229 0.12 16.02 -12.57
N ASP A 230 -0.97 15.34 -12.95
CA ASP A 230 -2.26 15.99 -13.25
C ASP A 230 -3.18 16.21 -12.03
N GLY A 231 -2.75 15.80 -10.84
CA GLY A 231 -3.45 15.96 -9.57
C GLY A 231 -4.43 14.83 -9.20
N LYS A 232 -4.53 13.77 -10.00
CA LYS A 232 -5.33 12.56 -9.70
C LYS A 232 -4.44 11.42 -9.20
N ILE A 233 -5.05 10.34 -8.71
CA ILE A 233 -4.32 9.18 -8.16
C ILE A 233 -4.44 7.97 -9.09
N GLU A 234 -3.30 7.39 -9.43
CA GLU A 234 -3.17 6.14 -10.17
C GLU A 234 -2.92 4.97 -9.23
N LEU A 235 -3.30 3.78 -9.66
CA LEU A 235 -2.87 2.52 -9.10
C LEU A 235 -1.72 1.96 -9.92
N ALA A 236 -0.64 1.53 -9.25
CA ALA A 236 0.48 0.83 -9.85
C ALA A 236 0.62 -0.58 -9.26
N TRP A 237 0.77 -1.58 -10.11
CA TRP A 237 0.92 -2.99 -9.70
C TRP A 237 1.85 -3.77 -10.64
N VAL A 238 2.48 -4.82 -10.13
CA VAL A 238 3.29 -5.74 -10.95
C VAL A 238 2.46 -6.97 -11.30
N GLU A 239 2.31 -7.24 -12.60
CA GLU A 239 1.63 -8.38 -13.17
C GLU A 239 2.58 -9.58 -13.32
N THR A 240 2.18 -10.76 -12.84
CA THR A 240 2.98 -11.99 -12.80
C THR A 240 4.40 -11.80 -12.23
N PRO A 241 4.57 -11.32 -10.98
CA PRO A 241 5.88 -11.01 -10.41
C PRO A 241 6.86 -12.19 -10.33
N HIS A 242 6.34 -13.42 -10.39
CA HIS A 242 7.10 -14.66 -10.30
C HIS A 242 7.47 -15.27 -11.67
N ILE A 243 7.01 -14.68 -12.78
CA ILE A 243 7.28 -15.14 -14.16
C ILE A 243 8.16 -14.13 -14.89
N GLY A 244 7.69 -12.88 -15.00
CA GLY A 244 8.38 -11.82 -15.74
C GLY A 244 8.16 -10.41 -15.20
N GLY A 245 7.10 -10.17 -14.41
CA GLY A 245 6.93 -8.96 -13.62
C GLY A 245 6.77 -7.67 -14.44
N THR A 246 5.66 -7.52 -15.17
CA THR A 246 5.36 -6.26 -15.88
C THR A 246 4.73 -5.23 -14.93
N LEU A 247 5.34 -4.06 -14.76
CA LEU A 247 4.69 -2.94 -14.07
C LEU A 247 3.55 -2.39 -14.94
N LYS A 248 2.34 -2.34 -14.38
CA LYS A 248 1.18 -1.63 -14.91
C LYS A 248 0.92 -0.38 -14.07
N VAL A 249 0.36 0.64 -14.70
CA VAL A 249 -0.17 1.84 -14.06
C VAL A 249 -1.53 2.14 -14.70
N ALA A 250 -2.55 2.44 -13.92
CA ALA A 250 -3.86 2.85 -14.42
C ALA A 250 -4.53 3.88 -13.49
N ARG A 251 -5.24 4.82 -14.09
CA ARG A 251 -6.09 5.82 -13.43
C ARG A 251 -7.54 5.30 -13.38
N LEU A 252 -8.29 5.61 -12.31
CA LEU A 252 -9.73 5.35 -12.27
C LEU A 252 -10.43 6.34 -13.23
N THR A 253 -11.20 5.83 -14.20
CA THR A 253 -11.84 6.66 -15.23
C THR A 253 -13.35 6.69 -15.08
N GLY A 254 -13.91 7.90 -14.93
CA GLY A 254 -15.33 8.13 -14.68
C GLY A 254 -15.68 8.17 -13.20
N THR A 255 -16.74 8.92 -12.86
CA THR A 255 -17.36 8.82 -11.53
C THR A 255 -18.09 7.48 -11.45
N GLY A 256 -17.80 6.68 -10.43
CA GLY A 256 -18.37 5.33 -10.24
C GLY A 256 -19.85 5.29 -9.82
N ASP A 257 -20.63 6.26 -10.29
CA ASP A 257 -22.09 6.32 -10.46
C ASP A 257 -22.44 7.71 -11.05
N LYS A 258 -23.63 7.85 -11.64
CA LYS A 258 -24.31 9.12 -11.97
C LYS A 258 -25.83 8.95 -11.91
#